data_AF-A0A956QFU3-F1
#
_entry.id   AF-A0A956QFU3-F1
#
_cell.length_a   1.000
_cell.length_b   1.000
_cell.length_c   1.000
_cell.angle_alpha   90.00
_cell.angle_beta   90.00
_cell.angle_gamma   90.00
#
_symmetry.space_group_name_H-M   'P 1'
#
loop_
_entity.id
_entity.type
_entity.pdbx_description
1 polymer ?
#
loop_
_entity_poly.entity_id
_entity_poly.type
_entity_poly.pdbx_seq_one_letter_code
_entity_poly.pdbx_strand_id
1 'polypeptide(L)'
;MKPVRRPPGRGVSLMELMVALSVIAFALLTMIGVYISAVRLMARGEEITTATEVGRRMLETLRSQGFAYIPDGTNIYDGRVPDSRDGALGFPPDPYPMDGRYQLVVVSEKVDDNLKSVTVRIYYDDESNVVLQTYFKP
;
A
#
# COMPACT_ATOMS: atom_id res chain seq x y z
N MET A 1 51.96 45.48 40.86
CA MET A 1 50.81 44.80 40.23
C MET A 1 51.15 44.48 38.78
N LYS A 2 51.14 43.20 38.36
CA LYS A 2 51.41 42.80 36.96
C LYS A 2 50.10 42.87 36.15
N PRO A 3 50.10 43.47 34.94
CA PRO A 3 48.91 43.52 34.12
C PRO A 3 48.58 42.14 33.54
N VAL A 4 47.37 41.65 33.80
CA VAL A 4 46.81 40.44 33.19
C VAL A 4 46.39 40.78 31.77
N ARG A 5 47.17 40.36 30.76
CA ARG A 5 46.78 40.49 29.35
C ARG A 5 45.63 39.54 29.06
N ARG A 6 44.45 40.05 28.72
CA ARG A 6 43.35 39.25 28.19
C ARG A 6 43.73 38.74 26.79
N PRO A 7 43.43 37.48 26.43
CA PRO A 7 43.66 37.00 25.08
C PRO A 7 42.84 37.83 24.09
N PRO A 8 43.37 38.10 22.88
CA PRO A 8 42.64 38.83 21.86
C PRO A 8 41.34 38.08 21.54
N GLY A 9 40.21 38.76 21.68
CA GLY A 9 38.90 38.22 21.32
C GLY A 9 38.87 37.93 19.82
N ARG A 10 38.89 36.65 19.45
CA ARG A 10 38.69 36.21 18.07
C ARG A 10 37.23 36.47 17.70
N GLY A 11 36.98 37.57 16.99
CA GLY A 11 35.68 37.83 16.36
C GLY A 11 35.45 36.86 15.20
N VAL A 12 34.22 36.38 15.06
CA VAL A 12 33.80 35.55 13.91
C VAL A 12 33.95 36.38 12.65
N SER A 13 34.62 35.83 11.64
CA SER A 13 34.79 36.57 10.38
C SER A 13 33.49 36.58 9.57
N LEU A 14 33.24 37.65 8.81
CA LEU A 14 32.05 37.78 7.97
C LEU A 14 31.96 36.63 6.94
N MET A 15 33.10 36.17 6.43
CA MET A 15 33.21 35.02 5.54
C MET A 15 32.78 33.71 6.23
N GLU A 16 33.19 33.50 7.48
CA GLU A 16 32.81 32.32 8.27
C GLU A 16 31.30 32.26 8.52
N LEU A 17 30.68 33.42 8.79
CA LEU A 17 29.22 33.51 8.90
C LEU A 17 28.52 33.15 7.59
N MET A 18 29.01 33.65 6.44
CA MET A 18 28.43 33.32 5.14
C MET A 18 28.54 31.82 4.83
N VAL A 19 29.67 31.19 5.16
CA VAL A 19 29.85 29.74 4.99
C VAL A 19 28.92 28.96 5.91
N ALA A 20 28.82 29.32 7.19
CA ALA A 20 27.91 28.67 8.13
C ALA A 20 26.45 28.75 7.67
N LEU A 21 26.00 29.92 7.23
CA LEU A 21 24.65 30.11 6.69
C LEU A 21 24.41 29.27 5.44
N SER A 22 25.42 29.16 4.56
CA SER A 22 25.33 28.32 3.36
C SER A 22 25.15 26.85 3.73
N VAL A 23 25.95 26.34 4.69
CA VAL A 23 25.84 24.95 5.17
C VAL A 23 24.46 24.69 5.78
N ILE A 24 23.95 25.61 6.59
CA ILE A 24 22.60 25.49 7.19
C ILE A 24 21.54 25.47 6.09
N ALA A 25 21.64 26.36 5.10
CA ALA A 25 20.69 26.40 3.99
C ALA A 25 20.67 25.09 3.20
N PHE A 26 21.84 24.53 2.89
CA PHE A 26 21.93 23.22 2.23
C PHE A 26 21.33 22.10 3.09
N ALA A 27 21.64 22.07 4.39
CA ALA A 27 21.09 21.07 5.30
C ALA A 27 19.56 21.11 5.34
N LEU A 28 18.97 22.32 5.40
CA LEU A 28 17.51 22.50 5.39
C LEU A 28 16.89 22.02 4.08
N LEU A 29 17.50 22.35 2.93
CA LEU A 29 17.02 21.89 1.62
C LEU A 29 17.04 20.35 1.52
N THR A 30 18.11 19.71 1.98
CA THR A 30 18.18 18.25 2.01
C THR A 30 17.11 17.64 2.93
N MET A 31 16.89 18.24 4.10
CA MET A 31 15.88 17.77 5.06
C MET A 31 14.46 17.83 4.49
N ILE A 32 14.13 18.88 3.73
CA ILE A 32 12.83 19.01 3.05
C ILE A 32 12.65 17.88 2.03
N GLY A 33 13.67 17.56 1.24
CA GLY A 33 13.62 16.47 0.27
C GLY A 33 13.35 15.11 0.90
N VAL A 34 14.02 14.81 2.02
CA VAL A 34 13.79 13.58 2.80
C VAL A 34 12.38 13.55 3.37
N TYR A 35 11.91 14.66 3.93
CA TYR A 35 10.57 14.76 4.51
C TYR A 35 9.47 14.46 3.49
N ILE A 36 9.52 15.05 2.30
CA ILE A 36 8.54 14.79 1.23
C ILE A 36 8.53 13.31 0.84
N SER A 37 9.70 12.69 0.76
CA SER A 37 9.84 11.27 0.45
C SER A 37 9.23 10.39 1.54
N ALA A 38 9.47 10.73 2.81
CA ALA A 38 8.91 10.03 3.95
C ALA A 38 7.37 10.10 3.98
N VAL A 39 6.79 11.29 3.74
CA VAL A 39 5.33 11.47 3.68
C VAL A 39 4.71 10.62 2.56
N ARG A 40 5.32 10.60 1.37
CA ARG A 40 4.85 9.77 0.24
C ARG A 40 4.93 8.28 0.56
N LEU A 41 5.99 7.84 1.24
CA LEU A 41 6.14 6.45 1.65
C LEU A 41 5.08 6.05 2.68
N MET A 42 4.79 6.93 3.66
CA MET A 42 3.74 6.69 4.65
C MET A 42 2.36 6.56 3.99
N ALA A 43 2.02 7.47 3.07
CA ALA A 43 0.76 7.40 2.33
C ALA A 43 0.63 6.07 1.56
N ARG A 44 1.70 5.63 0.87
CA ARG A 44 1.71 4.31 0.20
C ARG A 44 1.56 3.14 1.17
N GLY A 45 2.15 3.23 2.37
CA GLY A 45 1.99 2.21 3.41
C GLY A 45 0.54 2.07 3.88
N GLU A 46 -0.17 3.19 4.00
CA GLU A 46 -1.60 3.23 4.34
C GLU A 46 -2.47 2.59 3.24
N GLU A 47 -2.19 2.89 1.97
CA GLU A 47 -2.85 2.25 0.81
C GLU A 47 -2.72 0.73 0.87
N ILE A 48 -1.49 0.22 1.03
CA ILE A 48 -1.21 -1.22 1.07
C ILE A 48 -1.91 -1.88 2.26
N THR A 49 -1.87 -1.25 3.43
CA THR A 49 -2.51 -1.77 4.64
C THR A 49 -4.03 -1.87 4.45
N THR A 50 -4.64 -0.82 3.92
CA THR A 50 -6.09 -0.78 3.69
C THR A 50 -6.51 -1.76 2.58
N ALA A 51 -5.78 -1.82 1.47
CA ALA A 51 -6.03 -2.77 0.38
C ALA A 51 -5.90 -4.23 0.86
N THR A 52 -4.90 -4.53 1.71
CA THR A 52 -4.74 -5.85 2.33
C THR A 52 -5.94 -6.19 3.19
N GLU A 53 -6.43 -5.24 3.99
CA GLU A 53 -7.59 -5.43 4.85
C GLU A 53 -8.88 -5.66 4.04
N VAL A 54 -9.09 -4.92 2.94
CA VAL A 54 -10.19 -5.16 1.99
C VAL A 54 -10.13 -6.59 1.43
N GLY A 55 -8.95 -6.99 0.93
CA GLY A 55 -8.76 -8.34 0.39
C GLY A 55 -8.95 -9.44 1.44
N ARG A 56 -8.49 -9.21 2.68
CA ARG A 56 -8.70 -10.11 3.82
C ARG A 56 -10.18 -10.31 4.11
N ARG A 57 -10.96 -9.22 4.21
CA ARG A 57 -12.41 -9.28 4.43
C ARG A 57 -13.12 -10.05 3.32
N MET A 58 -12.74 -9.82 2.06
CA MET A 58 -13.30 -10.57 0.93
C MET A 58 -13.03 -12.07 1.06
N LEU A 59 -11.79 -12.46 1.36
CA LEU A 59 -11.44 -13.87 1.56
C LEU A 59 -12.15 -14.49 2.77
N GLU A 60 -12.37 -13.71 3.84
CA GLU A 60 -13.13 -14.16 5.03
C GLU A 60 -14.61 -14.37 4.72
N THR A 61 -15.22 -13.46 3.94
CA THR A 61 -16.58 -13.64 3.45
C THR A 61 -16.68 -14.88 2.57
N LEU A 62 -15.72 -15.10 1.67
CA LEU A 62 -15.70 -16.33 0.86
C LEU A 62 -15.53 -17.58 1.74
N ARG A 63 -14.71 -17.50 2.79
CA ARG A 63 -14.51 -18.58 3.76
C ARG A 63 -15.77 -18.91 4.54
N SER A 64 -16.60 -17.93 4.86
CA SER A 64 -17.88 -18.18 5.54
C SER A 64 -18.95 -18.81 4.63
N GLN A 65 -18.88 -18.57 3.32
CA GLN A 65 -19.76 -19.21 2.33
C GLN A 65 -19.35 -20.67 2.02
N GLY A 66 -18.06 -20.98 2.15
CA GLY A 66 -17.53 -22.35 2.05
C GLY A 66 -17.20 -22.81 0.62
N PHE A 67 -16.72 -24.06 0.51
CA PHE A 67 -16.16 -24.62 -0.73
C PHE A 67 -17.15 -24.67 -1.90
N ALA A 68 -18.42 -25.00 -1.63
CA ALA A 68 -19.45 -25.16 -2.66
C ALA A 68 -19.85 -23.83 -3.30
N TYR A 69 -19.59 -22.69 -2.64
CA TYR A 69 -19.88 -21.36 -3.15
C TYR A 69 -18.91 -20.92 -4.26
N ILE A 70 -17.71 -21.50 -4.29
CA ILE A 70 -16.69 -21.15 -5.28
C ILE A 70 -17.01 -21.89 -6.58
N PRO A 71 -17.14 -21.18 -7.72
CA PRO A 71 -17.39 -21.80 -9.02
C PRO A 71 -16.34 -22.85 -9.38
N ASP A 72 -16.76 -23.91 -10.07
CA ASP A 72 -15.84 -24.90 -10.64
C ASP A 72 -15.10 -24.35 -11.86
N GLY A 73 -13.94 -24.94 -12.18
CA GLY A 73 -13.09 -24.51 -13.29
C GLY A 73 -12.23 -23.29 -12.95
N THR A 74 -11.78 -22.57 -13.99
CA THR A 74 -10.97 -21.35 -13.86
C THR A 74 -11.83 -20.16 -14.28
N ASN A 75 -12.08 -19.23 -13.35
CA ASN A 75 -12.94 -18.08 -13.58
C ASN A 75 -12.23 -16.80 -13.16
N ILE A 76 -12.36 -15.74 -13.96
CA ILE A 76 -11.75 -14.43 -13.71
C ILE A 76 -12.88 -13.40 -13.69
N TYR A 77 -13.04 -12.75 -12.54
CA TYR A 77 -14.00 -11.69 -12.32
C TYR A 77 -13.23 -10.38 -12.17
N ASP A 78 -13.17 -9.59 -13.23
CA ASP A 78 -12.46 -8.32 -13.24
C ASP A 78 -13.39 -7.14 -12.98
N GLY A 79 -13.32 -6.57 -11.77
CA GLY A 79 -14.16 -5.45 -11.35
C GLY A 79 -13.77 -4.12 -11.99
N ARG A 80 -12.68 -4.09 -12.78
CA ARG A 80 -12.26 -2.94 -13.58
C ARG A 80 -12.99 -2.88 -14.92
N VAL A 81 -13.71 -3.95 -15.29
CA VAL A 81 -14.44 -4.10 -16.56
C VAL A 81 -15.94 -4.31 -16.26
N PRO A 82 -16.85 -3.70 -17.06
CA PRO A 82 -18.29 -3.84 -16.84
C PRO A 82 -18.83 -5.19 -17.36
N ASP A 83 -18.47 -6.32 -16.74
CA ASP A 83 -19.26 -7.57 -16.80
C ASP A 83 -18.78 -8.61 -15.76
N SER A 84 -19.08 -8.39 -14.48
CA SER A 84 -18.14 -8.84 -13.45
C SER A 84 -18.70 -9.78 -12.36
N ARG A 85 -19.91 -10.33 -12.50
CA ARG A 85 -20.42 -11.36 -11.57
C ARG A 85 -21.00 -12.56 -12.28
N ASP A 86 -20.75 -13.74 -11.73
CA ASP A 86 -21.55 -14.92 -12.03
C ASP A 86 -22.90 -14.77 -11.32
N GLY A 87 -23.92 -14.37 -12.09
CA GLY A 87 -25.27 -14.17 -11.60
C GLY A 87 -25.95 -15.44 -11.06
N ALA A 88 -25.42 -16.64 -11.33
CA ALA A 88 -26.03 -17.89 -10.87
C ALA A 88 -25.66 -18.23 -9.42
N LEU A 89 -24.44 -17.92 -8.99
CA LEU A 89 -23.94 -18.23 -7.64
C LEU A 89 -23.78 -17.00 -6.74
N GLY A 90 -23.90 -15.78 -7.29
CA GLY A 90 -23.61 -14.55 -6.54
C GLY A 90 -22.12 -14.35 -6.27
N PHE A 91 -21.25 -15.02 -7.04
CA PHE A 91 -19.80 -14.94 -6.90
C PHE A 91 -19.22 -13.92 -7.90
N PRO A 92 -18.29 -13.04 -7.48
CA PRO A 92 -17.83 -12.80 -6.11
C PRO A 92 -18.87 -12.06 -5.26
N PRO A 93 -18.86 -12.24 -3.92
CA PRO A 93 -19.84 -11.63 -3.04
C PRO A 93 -19.66 -10.10 -2.93
N ASP A 94 -20.66 -9.41 -2.37
CA ASP A 94 -20.55 -7.99 -2.02
C ASP A 94 -19.33 -7.75 -1.10
N PRO A 95 -18.61 -6.62 -1.23
CA PRO A 95 -18.93 -5.42 -2.02
C PRO A 95 -18.37 -5.43 -3.46
N TYR A 96 -18.05 -6.57 -4.06
CA TYR A 96 -17.54 -6.62 -5.44
C TYR A 96 -18.42 -5.82 -6.44
N PRO A 97 -17.90 -5.12 -7.48
CA PRO A 97 -16.52 -5.05 -7.95
C PRO A 97 -15.62 -4.06 -7.20
N MET A 98 -16.15 -3.27 -6.26
CA MET A 98 -15.42 -2.19 -5.61
C MET A 98 -15.75 -2.07 -4.11
N ASP A 99 -14.72 -1.96 -3.27
CA ASP A 99 -14.88 -1.57 -1.86
C ASP A 99 -14.36 -0.14 -1.69
N GLY A 100 -15.27 0.84 -1.64
CA GLY A 100 -14.92 2.26 -1.67
C GLY A 100 -14.23 2.66 -2.97
N ARG A 101 -12.95 3.02 -2.90
CA ARG A 101 -12.13 3.38 -4.07
C ARG A 101 -11.30 2.22 -4.64
N TYR A 102 -11.29 1.07 -3.97
CA TYR A 102 -10.46 -0.07 -4.36
C TYR A 102 -11.21 -0.93 -5.37
N GLN A 103 -10.56 -1.28 -6.47
CA GLN A 103 -11.12 -2.18 -7.49
C GLN A 103 -10.68 -3.62 -7.21
N LEU A 104 -11.61 -4.57 -7.31
CA LEU A 104 -11.37 -5.97 -6.98
C LEU A 104 -11.33 -6.82 -8.25
N VAL A 105 -10.30 -7.66 -8.35
CA VAL A 105 -10.23 -8.73 -9.35
C VAL A 105 -10.15 -10.05 -8.60
N VAL A 106 -11.11 -10.93 -8.83
CA VAL A 106 -11.19 -12.23 -8.15
C VAL A 106 -10.99 -13.33 -9.18
N VAL A 107 -10.03 -14.21 -8.93
CA VAL A 107 -9.73 -15.36 -9.76
C VAL A 107 -9.98 -16.61 -8.93
N SER A 108 -10.86 -17.49 -9.40
CA SER A 108 -11.04 -18.82 -8.81
C SER A 108 -10.51 -19.89 -9.74
N GLU A 109 -9.91 -20.92 -9.18
CA GLU A 109 -9.40 -22.07 -9.93
C GLU A 109 -9.65 -23.36 -9.15
N LYS A 110 -10.30 -24.33 -9.79
CA LYS A 110 -10.35 -25.70 -9.29
C LYS A 110 -8.99 -26.38 -9.54
N VAL A 111 -8.25 -26.60 -8.46
CA VAL A 111 -6.93 -27.25 -8.48
C VAL A 111 -7.08 -28.77 -8.52
N ASP A 112 -8.05 -29.30 -7.78
CA ASP A 112 -8.42 -30.71 -7.72
C ASP A 112 -9.89 -30.84 -7.30
N ASP A 113 -10.44 -32.07 -7.25
CA ASP A 113 -11.82 -32.34 -6.85
C ASP A 113 -12.17 -31.83 -5.46
N ASN A 114 -11.20 -31.81 -4.54
CA ASN A 114 -11.36 -31.33 -3.16
C ASN A 114 -10.53 -30.09 -2.84
N LEU A 115 -10.05 -29.37 -3.86
CA LEU A 115 -9.21 -28.18 -3.66
C LEU A 115 -9.52 -27.10 -4.68
N LYS A 116 -9.93 -25.93 -4.19
CA LYS A 116 -10.10 -24.72 -5.00
C LYS A 116 -9.17 -23.64 -4.48
N SER A 117 -8.58 -22.86 -5.37
CA SER A 117 -7.82 -21.67 -5.00
C SER A 117 -8.63 -20.43 -5.37
N VAL A 118 -8.57 -19.41 -4.52
CA VAL A 118 -9.10 -18.09 -4.84
C VAL A 118 -8.02 -17.07 -4.62
N THR A 119 -7.77 -16.27 -5.65
CA THR A 119 -6.87 -15.13 -5.63
C THR A 119 -7.69 -13.85 -5.73
N VAL A 120 -7.51 -12.95 -4.78
CA VAL A 120 -8.12 -11.63 -4.75
C VAL A 120 -7.01 -10.60 -4.97
N ARG A 121 -7.13 -9.82 -6.03
CA ARG A 121 -6.24 -8.71 -6.34
C ARG A 121 -6.99 -7.40 -6.12
N ILE A 122 -6.42 -6.54 -5.29
CA ILE A 122 -6.98 -5.25 -4.89
C ILE A 122 -6.15 -4.14 -5.51
N TYR A 123 -6.73 -3.40 -6.44
CA TYR A 123 -6.10 -2.23 -7.06
C TYR A 123 -6.45 -0.98 -6.26
N TYR A 124 -5.43 -0.21 -5.91
CA TYR A 124 -5.54 1.10 -5.24
C TYR A 124 -5.07 2.26 -6.12
N ASP A 125 -4.47 1.95 -7.27
CA ASP A 125 -4.29 2.83 -8.42
C ASP A 125 -4.29 1.96 -9.71
N ASP A 126 -3.96 2.55 -10.88
CA ASP A 126 -4.05 1.84 -12.17
C ASP A 126 -3.04 0.68 -12.33
N GLU A 127 -1.91 0.72 -11.64
CA GLU A 127 -0.78 -0.21 -11.79
C GLU A 127 -0.51 -1.02 -10.52
N SER A 128 -0.72 -0.41 -9.36
CA SER A 128 -0.40 -0.91 -8.04
C SER A 128 -1.54 -1.73 -7.46
N ASN A 129 -1.20 -2.90 -6.94
CA ASN A 129 -2.16 -3.79 -6.34
C ASN A 129 -1.56 -4.64 -5.22
N VAL A 130 -2.43 -5.12 -4.35
CA VAL A 130 -2.15 -6.18 -3.38
C VAL A 130 -2.78 -7.46 -3.89
N VAL A 131 -2.05 -8.58 -3.85
CA VAL A 131 -2.55 -9.91 -4.22
C VAL A 131 -2.58 -10.78 -2.98
N LEU A 132 -3.75 -11.36 -2.69
CA LEU A 132 -3.94 -12.36 -1.65
C LEU A 132 -4.48 -13.64 -2.28
N GLN A 133 -3.95 -14.78 -1.87
CA GLN A 133 -4.42 -16.08 -2.34
C GLN A 133 -4.71 -16.98 -1.15
N THR A 134 -5.77 -17.76 -1.25
CA THR A 134 -6.09 -18.81 -0.29
C THR A 134 -6.64 -20.05 -0.97
N TYR A 135 -6.66 -21.16 -0.24
CA TYR A 135 -7.15 -22.44 -0.70
C TYR A 135 -8.34 -22.89 0.14
N PHE A 136 -9.31 -23.51 -0.52
CA PHE A 136 -10.54 -24.01 0.05
C PHE A 136 -10.61 -25.51 -0.15
N LYS A 137 -11.03 -26.20 0.90
CA LYS A 137 -11.34 -27.63 0.92
C LYS A 137 -12.79 -27.79 1.41
N PRO A 138 -13.48 -28.88 1.04
CA PRO A 138 -14.81 -29.21 1.52
C PRO A 138 -14.93 -29.22 3.05
#